data_AF-A0A8S9XRM4-F1
#
_entry.id   AF-A0A8S9XRM4-F1
#
_cell.length_a   1.000
_cell.length_b   1.000
_cell.length_c   1.000
_cell.angle_alpha   90.00
_cell.angle_beta   90.00
_cell.angle_gamma   90.00
#
_symmetry.space_group_name_H-M   'P 1'
#
loop_
_entity.id
_entity.type
_entity.pdbx_description
1 polymer ?
#
loop_
_entity_poly.entity_id
_entity_poly.type
_entity_poly.pdbx_seq_one_letter_code
_entity_poly.pdbx_strand_id
1 'polypeptide(L)'
;MLKLCQRFSMAAKTGEFFALHEWKFTCENQKSLSRDLSKEDQVLFNTDITKLSWDSYIHLFMHGIRKYVMKDTPETLPAAIRKLNRLLWFHRMGKMLMMLLAYRLIKTIKFR
;
A
#
# COMPACT_ATOMS: atom_id res chain seq x y z
N MET A 1 -20.05 -1.88 -14.02
CA MET A 1 -19.32 -1.11 -12.98
C MET A 1 -19.98 -1.21 -11.60
N LEU A 2 -21.30 -0.96 -11.45
CA LEU A 2 -22.01 -1.08 -10.16
C LEU A 2 -21.84 -2.44 -9.46
N LYS A 3 -21.99 -3.55 -10.18
CA LYS A 3 -21.78 -4.91 -9.63
C LYS A 3 -20.36 -5.12 -9.08
N LEU A 4 -19.34 -4.53 -9.72
CA LEU A 4 -17.96 -4.63 -9.25
C LEU A 4 -17.76 -3.82 -7.96
N CYS A 5 -18.28 -2.59 -7.91
CA CYS A 5 -18.27 -1.77 -6.70
C CYS A 5 -18.99 -2.46 -5.53
N GLN A 6 -20.13 -3.13 -5.78
CA GLN A 6 -20.85 -3.89 -4.76
C GLN A 6 -20.02 -5.05 -4.20
N ARG A 7 -19.30 -5.79 -5.05
CA ARG A 7 -18.41 -6.88 -4.61
C ARG A 7 -17.24 -6.37 -3.78
N PHE A 8 -16.62 -5.27 -4.19
CA PHE A 8 -15.57 -4.62 -3.39
C PHE A 8 -16.10 -4.12 -2.05
N SER A 9 -17.26 -3.47 -2.05
CA SER A 9 -17.90 -2.99 -0.82
C SER A 9 -18.24 -4.14 0.13
N MET A 10 -18.71 -5.27 -0.39
CA MET A 10 -19.02 -6.44 0.42
C MET A 10 -17.74 -7.05 1.01
N ALA A 11 -16.69 -7.22 0.22
CA ALA A 11 -15.40 -7.71 0.71
C ALA A 11 -14.78 -6.79 1.77
N ALA A 12 -14.84 -5.48 1.56
CA ALA A 12 -14.38 -4.49 2.54
C ALA A 12 -15.18 -4.58 3.85
N LYS A 13 -16.50 -4.71 3.75
CA LYS A 13 -17.39 -4.88 4.92
C LYS A 13 -17.09 -6.17 5.69
N THR A 14 -16.78 -7.27 5.01
CA THR A 14 -16.38 -8.52 5.68
C THR A 14 -15.05 -8.37 6.43
N GLY A 15 -14.11 -7.58 5.91
CA GLY A 15 -12.82 -7.32 6.56
C GLY A 15 -12.84 -6.22 7.62
N GLU A 16 -13.96 -5.49 7.76
CA GLU A 16 -14.07 -4.26 8.55
C GLU A 16 -13.66 -4.46 10.01
N PHE A 17 -14.13 -5.56 10.63
CA PHE A 17 -13.77 -5.89 12.01
C PHE A 17 -12.26 -6.01 12.19
N PHE A 18 -11.57 -6.69 11.28
CA PHE A 18 -10.12 -6.89 11.40
C PHE A 18 -9.33 -5.63 11.07
N ALA A 19 -9.80 -4.81 10.14
CA ALA A 19 -9.10 -3.63 9.68
C ALA A 19 -9.24 -2.41 10.61
N LEU A 20 -10.38 -2.26 11.29
CA LEU A 20 -10.71 -1.05 12.06
C LEU A 20 -10.48 -1.16 13.57
N HIS A 21 -10.27 -2.37 14.10
CA HIS A 21 -10.01 -2.55 15.52
C HIS A 21 -8.50 -2.53 15.81
N GLU A 22 -8.12 -2.04 16.99
CA GLU A 22 -6.74 -2.12 17.47
C GLU A 22 -6.44 -3.56 17.91
N TRP A 23 -5.28 -4.06 17.46
CA TRP A 23 -4.78 -5.36 17.83
C TRP A 23 -3.47 -5.21 18.59
N LYS A 24 -3.48 -5.60 19.86
CA LYS A 24 -2.26 -5.68 20.67
C LYS A 24 -1.68 -7.08 20.56
N PHE A 25 -0.73 -7.24 19.64
CA PHE A 25 0.01 -8.48 19.51
C PHE A 25 1.15 -8.52 20.53
N THR A 26 1.15 -9.55 21.39
CA THR A 26 2.30 -9.87 22.24
C THR A 26 3.18 -10.90 21.52
N CYS A 27 4.49 -10.72 21.60
CA CYS A 27 5.46 -11.57 20.93
C CYS A 27 6.55 -12.05 21.90
N GLU A 28 6.18 -12.32 23.15
CA GLU A 28 7.14 -12.65 24.23
C GLU A 28 7.98 -13.88 23.91
N ASN A 29 7.35 -14.94 23.39
CA ASN A 29 8.05 -16.17 22.99
C ASN A 29 9.05 -15.91 21.84
N GLN A 30 8.68 -15.06 20.86
CA GLN A 30 9.60 -14.71 19.78
C GLN A 30 10.80 -13.91 20.30
N LYS A 31 10.57 -13.03 21.27
CA LYS A 31 11.65 -12.25 21.92
C LYS A 31 12.54 -13.12 22.79
N SER A 32 11.98 -14.12 23.49
CA SER A 32 12.75 -15.05 24.33
C SER A 32 13.63 -15.97 23.50
N LEU A 33 13.22 -16.31 22.28
CA LEU A 33 13.92 -17.25 21.40
C LEU A 33 15.42 -16.94 21.24
N SER A 34 15.79 -15.66 21.16
CA SER A 34 17.19 -15.24 21.07
C SER A 34 18.04 -15.65 22.29
N ARG A 35 17.43 -15.76 23.47
CA ARG A 35 18.07 -16.22 24.71
C ARG A 35 18.02 -17.74 24.85
N ASP A 36 17.00 -18.36 24.27
CA ASP A 36 16.75 -19.80 24.39
C ASP A 36 17.60 -20.61 23.40
N LEU A 37 18.07 -20.00 22.31
CA LEU A 37 18.94 -20.62 21.31
C LEU A 37 20.39 -20.77 21.78
N SER A 38 21.06 -21.82 21.31
CA SER A 38 22.51 -22.00 21.46
C SER A 38 23.28 -20.86 20.76
N LYS A 39 24.55 -20.65 21.11
CA LYS A 39 25.37 -19.60 20.48
C LYS A 39 25.55 -19.88 18.99
N GLU A 40 25.68 -21.15 18.62
CA GLU A 40 25.80 -21.61 17.25
C GLU A 40 24.53 -21.30 16.45
N ASP A 41 23.35 -21.62 17.01
CA ASP A 41 22.07 -21.37 16.32
C ASP A 41 21.72 -19.88 16.23
N GLN A 42 22.13 -19.06 17.21
CA GLN A 42 21.96 -17.60 17.13
C GLN A 42 22.73 -16.99 15.96
N VAL A 43 23.86 -17.58 15.57
CA VAL A 43 24.66 -17.15 14.41
C VAL A 43 24.01 -17.63 13.10
N LEU A 44 23.50 -18.86 13.09
CA LEU A 44 22.86 -19.45 11.90
C LEU A 44 21.48 -18.86 11.61
N PHE A 45 20.71 -18.53 12.66
CA PHE A 45 19.35 -18.04 12.57
C PHE A 45 19.23 -16.68 13.23
N ASN A 46 19.12 -15.62 12.41
CA ASN A 46 18.86 -14.29 12.93
C ASN A 46 17.41 -14.18 13.41
N THR A 47 17.21 -14.31 14.72
CA THR A 47 15.91 -14.18 15.39
C THR A 47 15.58 -12.73 15.76
N ASP A 48 16.56 -11.83 15.70
CA ASP A 48 16.39 -10.42 16.02
C ASP A 48 15.90 -9.63 14.80
N ILE A 49 14.59 -9.41 14.77
CA ILE A 49 13.89 -8.66 13.72
C ILE A 49 14.36 -7.19 13.67
N THR A 50 14.91 -6.63 14.75
CA THR A 50 15.39 -5.23 14.74
C THR A 50 16.59 -5.03 13.84
N LYS A 51 17.34 -6.11 13.55
CA LYS A 51 18.47 -6.10 12.62
C LYS A 51 18.03 -6.29 11.15
N LEU A 52 16.75 -6.55 10.89
CA LEU A 52 16.24 -6.73 9.55
C LEU A 52 16.14 -5.39 8.81
N SER A 53 16.72 -5.32 7.61
CA SER A 53 16.53 -4.19 6.70
C SER A 53 15.12 -4.23 6.09
N TRP A 54 14.18 -3.51 6.71
CA TRP A 54 12.79 -3.45 6.29
C TRP A 54 12.60 -3.01 4.84
N ASP A 55 13.39 -2.04 4.35
CA ASP A 55 13.29 -1.57 2.96
C ASP A 55 13.55 -2.71 1.96
N SER A 56 14.65 -3.44 2.14
CA SER A 56 15.02 -4.59 1.32
C SER A 56 13.99 -5.71 1.42
N TYR A 57 13.52 -6.01 2.63
CA TYR A 57 12.50 -7.04 2.86
C TYR A 57 11.20 -6.71 2.11
N ILE A 58 10.68 -5.50 2.29
CA ILE A 58 9.45 -5.04 1.64
C ILE A 58 9.62 -4.99 0.14
N HIS A 59 10.77 -4.55 -0.37
CA HIS A 59 11.05 -4.54 -1.80
C HIS A 59 10.98 -5.95 -2.40
N LEU A 60 11.64 -6.93 -1.77
CA LEU A 60 11.62 -8.32 -2.22
C LEU A 60 10.21 -8.93 -2.11
N PHE A 61 9.53 -8.66 -1.00
CA PHE A 61 8.17 -9.12 -0.75
C PHE A 61 7.19 -8.61 -1.81
N MET A 62 7.21 -7.32 -2.12
CA MET A 62 6.38 -6.72 -3.17
C MET A 62 6.71 -7.30 -4.55
N HIS A 63 7.98 -7.56 -4.84
CA HIS A 63 8.38 -8.21 -6.09
C HIS A 63 7.84 -9.64 -6.18
N GLY A 64 7.87 -10.39 -5.07
CA GLY A 64 7.28 -11.71 -4.96
C GLY A 64 5.78 -11.73 -5.23
N ILE A 65 5.02 -10.83 -4.61
CA ILE A 65 3.58 -10.68 -4.85
C ILE A 65 3.32 -10.43 -6.35
N ARG A 66 4.05 -9.48 -6.93
CA ARG A 66 3.90 -9.14 -8.35
C ARG A 66 4.11 -10.35 -9.25
N LYS A 67 5.22 -11.05 -9.06
CA LYS A 67 5.61 -12.18 -9.91
C LYS A 67 4.71 -13.40 -9.73
N TYR A 68 4.40 -13.78 -8.49
CA TYR A 68 3.78 -15.07 -8.20
C TYR A 68 2.27 -14.99 -7.99
N VAL A 69 1.79 -13.98 -7.26
CA VAL A 69 0.36 -13.82 -6.96
C VAL A 69 -0.34 -13.15 -8.14
N MET A 70 0.22 -12.03 -8.61
CA MET A 70 -0.38 -11.26 -9.71
C MET A 70 0.01 -11.80 -11.09
N LYS A 71 1.00 -12.70 -11.16
CA LYS A 71 1.54 -13.26 -12.41
C LYS A 71 1.97 -12.15 -13.40
N ASP A 72 2.48 -11.04 -12.86
CA ASP A 72 2.90 -9.87 -13.63
C ASP A 72 4.43 -9.83 -13.69
N THR A 73 4.96 -9.72 -14.89
CA THR A 73 6.41 -9.80 -15.12
C THR A 73 7.10 -8.47 -14.75
N PRO A 74 8.41 -8.46 -14.48
CA PRO A 74 9.09 -7.23 -14.07
C PRO A 74 9.18 -6.20 -15.22
N GLU A 75 9.15 -6.62 -16.49
CA GLU A 75 9.28 -5.74 -17.65
C GLU A 75 8.07 -4.80 -17.83
N THR A 76 6.93 -5.13 -17.26
CA THR A 76 5.71 -4.30 -17.33
C THR A 76 5.72 -3.15 -16.32
N LEU A 77 6.63 -3.16 -15.34
CA LEU A 77 6.69 -2.16 -14.27
C LEU A 77 6.90 -0.72 -14.79
N PRO A 78 7.83 -0.44 -15.73
CA PRO A 78 7.99 0.90 -16.28
C PRO A 78 6.75 1.39 -17.05
N ALA A 79 6.02 0.47 -17.70
CA ALA A 79 4.76 0.81 -18.38
C ALA A 79 3.65 1.17 -17.37
N ALA A 80 3.55 0.42 -16.27
CA ALA A 80 2.61 0.70 -15.19
C ALA A 80 2.87 2.07 -14.54
N ILE A 81 4.13 2.39 -14.25
CA ILE A 81 4.53 3.70 -13.69
C ILE A 81 4.15 4.84 -14.65
N ARG A 82 4.45 4.70 -15.95
CA ARG A 82 4.06 5.70 -16.95
C ARG A 82 2.55 5.91 -17.02
N LYS A 83 1.78 4.82 -16.98
CA LYS A 83 0.31 4.88 -16.97
C LYS A 83 -0.22 5.60 -15.72
N LEU A 84 0.34 5.30 -14.55
CA LEU A 84 -0.03 5.96 -13.29
C LEU A 84 0.28 7.45 -13.33
N ASN A 85 1.49 7.83 -13.75
CA ASN A 85 1.90 9.23 -13.86
C ASN A 85 1.00 10.01 -14.81
N ARG A 86 0.63 9.42 -15.95
CA ARG A 86 -0.31 10.03 -16.89
C ARG A 86 -1.68 10.28 -16.25
N LEU A 87 -2.21 9.28 -15.51
CA LEU A 87 -3.48 9.44 -14.79
C LEU A 87 -3.41 10.53 -13.71
N LEU A 88 -2.29 10.60 -12.98
CA LEU A 88 -2.06 11.64 -11.98
C LEU A 88 -2.03 13.03 -12.60
N TRP A 89 -1.39 13.20 -13.76
CA TRP A 89 -1.39 14.46 -14.48
C TRP A 89 -2.78 14.87 -14.97
N PHE A 90 -3.54 13.94 -15.56
CA PHE A 90 -4.93 14.21 -15.96
C PHE A 90 -5.78 14.65 -14.77
N HIS A 91 -5.65 13.97 -13.63
CA HIS A 91 -6.38 14.33 -12.40
C HIS A 91 -6.00 15.72 -11.89
N ARG A 92 -4.69 16.03 -11.85
CA ARG A 92 -4.19 17.34 -11.41
C ARG A 92 -4.68 18.47 -12.32
N MET A 93 -4.60 18.28 -13.63
CA MET A 93 -5.10 19.26 -14.62
C MET A 93 -6.61 19.46 -14.48
N GLY A 94 -7.37 18.38 -14.33
CA GLY A 94 -8.81 18.45 -14.11
C GLY A 94 -9.18 19.25 -12.86
N LYS A 95 -8.47 19.02 -11.74
CA LYS A 95 -8.65 19.82 -10.51
C LYS A 95 -8.34 21.30 -10.72
N MET A 96 -7.23 21.62 -11.39
CA MET A 96 -6.88 23.00 -11.71
C MET A 96 -7.95 23.69 -12.54
N LEU A 97 -8.45 23.02 -13.59
CA LEU A 97 -9.52 23.54 -14.43
C LEU A 97 -10.80 23.79 -13.62
N MET A 98 -11.21 22.84 -12.78
CA MET A 98 -12.39 22.99 -11.92
C MET A 98 -12.28 24.19 -10.98
N MET A 99 -11.10 24.39 -10.36
CA MET A 99 -10.85 25.56 -9.50
C MET A 99 -10.93 26.88 -10.27
N LEU A 100 -10.40 26.92 -11.50
CA LEU A 100 -10.49 28.10 -12.37
C LEU A 100 -11.94 28.40 -12.77
N LEU A 101 -12.71 27.39 -13.14
CA LEU A 101 -14.14 27.55 -13.47
C LEU A 101 -14.93 28.06 -12.27
N ALA A 102 -14.71 27.50 -11.08
CA ALA A 102 -15.33 27.96 -9.84
C ALA A 102 -14.98 29.43 -9.54
N TYR A 103 -13.71 29.81 -9.67
CA TYR A 103 -13.27 31.19 -9.50
C TYR A 103 -13.96 32.14 -10.50
N ARG A 104 -14.03 31.75 -11.78
CA ARG A 104 -14.71 32.54 -12.82
C ARG A 104 -16.19 32.72 -12.51
N LEU A 105 -16.88 31.66 -12.07
CA LEU A 105 -18.30 31.73 -11.68
C LEU A 105 -18.51 32.68 -10.50
N ILE A 106 -17.71 32.55 -9.44
CA ILE A 106 -17.80 33.44 -8.27
C ILE A 106 -17.58 34.90 -8.68
N LYS A 107 -16.59 35.17 -9.54
CA LYS A 107 -16.32 36.51 -10.04
C LYS A 107 -17.48 37.08 -10.87
N THR A 108 -18.06 36.28 -11.76
CA THR A 108 -19.22 36.69 -12.56
C THR A 108 -20.46 36.97 -11.71
N ILE A 109 -20.70 36.16 -10.66
CA ILE A 109 -21.83 36.37 -9.73
C ILE A 109 -21.62 37.61 -8.86
N LYS A 110 -20.38 37.90 -8.41
CA LYS A 110 -20.07 39.08 -7.60
C LYS A 110 -20.03 40.41 -8.37
N PHE A 111 -19.84 40.36 -9.68
CA PHE A 111 -19.71 41.55 -10.54
C PHE A 111 -21.03 41.89 -11.27
N ARG A 112 -22.07 41.07 -11.09
CA ARG A 112 -23.44 41.36 -11.52
C ARG A 112 -24.25 41.84 -10.32
#